data_AF-A0A5A9XAK1-F1
#
_entry.id   AF-A0A5A9XAK1-F1
#
_cell.length_a   1.000
_cell.length_b   1.000
_cell.length_c   1.000
_cell.angle_alpha   90.00
_cell.angle_beta   90.00
_cell.angle_gamma   90.00
#
_symmetry.space_group_name_H-M   'P 1'
#
loop_
_entity.id
_entity.type
_entity.pdbx_description
1 polymer ?
#
loop_
_entity_poly.entity_id
_entity_poly.type
_entity_poly.pdbx_seq_one_letter_code
_entity_poly.pdbx_strand_id
1 'polypeptide(L)'
;MTDSQLPPLVFTSDELDLLGNTADALSAYMGKPVLAELMDAEETGFEWVIFAVPLDIEEDPEDITVVQIGGKGARLLGNKGGMDIEDGDVYDCECLWAIQLSDLDPVRFIKVDQSGEEVAWTDTLAEILPFVVQDEGLLPDDDDDDEQDDADDDTGPDDGTEGAGPFDPYRPRTLH
;
A
#
# COMPACT_ATOMS: atom_id res chain seq x y z
N MET A 1 13.64 -26.13 35.71
CA MET A 1 13.22 -24.84 35.15
C MET A 1 13.01 -25.13 33.68
N THR A 2 11.76 -25.37 33.29
CA THR A 2 11.41 -25.67 31.90
C THR A 2 11.45 -24.34 31.18
N ASP A 3 12.53 -24.11 30.45
CA ASP A 3 12.65 -23.05 29.47
C ASP A 3 11.50 -23.28 28.47
N SER A 4 10.39 -22.58 28.69
CA SER A 4 9.28 -22.57 27.73
C SER A 4 9.80 -21.73 26.59
N GLN A 5 10.51 -22.40 25.68
CA GLN A 5 10.94 -21.87 24.41
C GLN A 5 9.66 -21.48 23.66
N LEU A 6 9.16 -20.29 23.93
CA LEU A 6 8.14 -19.64 23.11
C LEU A 6 8.68 -19.72 21.68
N PRO A 7 7.87 -20.16 20.70
CA PRO A 7 8.32 -20.21 19.32
C PRO A 7 8.87 -18.82 18.97
N PRO A 8 10.03 -18.73 18.29
CA PRO A 8 10.57 -17.43 17.93
C PRO A 8 9.49 -16.69 17.13
N LEU A 9 9.17 -15.46 17.55
CA LEU A 9 8.20 -14.62 16.88
C LEU A 9 8.83 -14.19 15.55
N VAL A 10 8.61 -15.01 14.53
CA VAL A 10 9.17 -14.85 13.19
C VAL A 10 8.08 -14.70 12.14
N PHE A 11 8.36 -13.89 11.13
CA PHE A 11 7.54 -13.76 9.94
C PHE A 11 7.70 -14.99 9.05
N THR A 12 6.59 -15.40 8.48
CA THR A 12 6.55 -16.41 7.43
C THR A 12 6.98 -15.80 6.10
N SER A 13 7.41 -16.63 5.16
CA SER A 13 7.80 -16.17 3.82
C SER A 13 6.69 -15.41 3.09
N ASP A 14 5.44 -15.79 3.31
CA ASP A 14 4.25 -15.15 2.73
C ASP A 14 4.05 -13.72 3.29
N GLU A 15 4.21 -13.57 4.61
CA GLU A 15 4.15 -12.26 5.28
C GLU A 15 5.29 -11.35 4.82
N LEU A 16 6.49 -11.89 4.63
CA LEU A 16 7.64 -11.12 4.11
C LEU A 16 7.43 -10.65 2.67
N ASP A 17 6.84 -11.49 1.82
CA ASP A 17 6.49 -11.11 0.44
C ASP A 17 5.44 -9.99 0.44
N LEU A 18 4.41 -10.11 1.28
CA LEU A 18 3.38 -9.08 1.43
C LEU A 18 3.99 -7.74 1.90
N LEU A 19 4.89 -7.76 2.89
CA LEU A 19 5.60 -6.56 3.37
C LEU A 19 6.44 -5.92 2.26
N GLY A 20 7.15 -6.74 1.48
CA GLY A 20 7.92 -6.28 0.31
C GLY A 20 7.03 -5.63 -0.74
N ASN A 21 5.91 -6.27 -1.08
CA ASN A 21 4.93 -5.75 -2.04
C ASN A 21 4.31 -4.44 -1.55
N THR A 22 4.05 -4.29 -0.24
CA THR A 22 3.60 -3.02 0.34
C THR A 22 4.66 -1.92 0.21
N ALA A 23 5.94 -2.25 0.42
CA ALA A 23 7.04 -1.27 0.24
C ALA A 23 7.11 -0.79 -1.22
N ASP A 24 6.96 -1.69 -2.19
CA ASP A 24 6.94 -1.34 -3.61
C ASP A 24 5.69 -0.52 -3.99
N ALA A 25 4.52 -0.87 -3.47
CA ALA A 25 3.29 -0.10 -3.66
C ALA A 25 3.42 1.31 -3.08
N LEU A 26 4.00 1.45 -1.87
CA LEU A 26 4.31 2.75 -1.27
C LEU A 26 5.31 3.53 -2.12
N SER A 27 6.33 2.86 -2.67
CA SER A 27 7.31 3.51 -3.54
C SER A 27 6.64 4.10 -4.79
N ALA A 28 5.76 3.34 -5.43
CA ALA A 28 4.99 3.79 -6.58
C ALA A 28 4.02 4.93 -6.22
N TYR A 29 3.38 4.85 -5.05
CA TYR A 29 2.42 5.85 -4.58
C TYR A 29 3.08 7.19 -4.19
N MET A 30 4.20 7.14 -3.46
CA MET A 30 4.92 8.35 -3.01
C MET A 30 5.82 8.93 -4.11
N GLY A 31 6.18 8.15 -5.13
CA GLY A 31 7.16 8.54 -6.15
C GLY A 31 8.58 8.65 -5.62
N LYS A 32 8.85 8.14 -4.42
CA LYS A 32 10.16 8.02 -3.77
C LYS A 32 10.44 6.55 -3.46
N PRO A 33 11.70 6.07 -3.47
CA PRO A 33 12.01 4.71 -3.06
C PRO A 33 11.66 4.49 -1.59
N VAL A 34 10.97 3.40 -1.27
CA VAL A 34 10.66 2.99 0.10
C VAL A 34 11.37 1.68 0.37
N LEU A 35 12.15 1.65 1.45
CA LEU A 35 12.92 0.50 1.88
C LEU A 35 12.19 -0.18 3.04
N ALA A 36 12.00 -1.49 2.93
CA ALA A 36 11.54 -2.33 4.01
C ALA A 36 12.71 -3.20 4.47
N GLU A 37 13.07 -3.11 5.75
CA GLU A 37 14.14 -3.92 6.34
C GLU A 37 13.61 -4.81 7.44
N LEU A 38 13.94 -6.09 7.38
CA LEU A 38 13.65 -7.06 8.41
C LEU A 38 14.81 -7.14 9.40
N MET A 39 14.47 -6.96 10.68
CA MET A 39 15.37 -7.16 11.81
C MET A 39 15.08 -8.49 12.48
N ASP A 40 16.11 -9.30 12.66
CA ASP A 40 16.01 -10.64 13.23
C ASP A 40 15.67 -10.62 14.73
N ALA A 41 14.92 -11.62 15.18
CA ALA A 41 14.52 -11.79 16.59
C ALA A 41 15.71 -12.07 17.55
N GLU A 42 16.91 -12.36 17.04
CA GLU A 42 18.08 -12.66 17.87
C GLU A 42 18.55 -11.45 18.70
N GLU A 43 18.30 -10.22 18.23
CA GLU A 43 18.72 -9.00 18.93
C GLU A 43 17.66 -8.47 19.91
N THR A 44 16.38 -8.56 19.55
CA THR A 44 15.26 -7.93 20.28
C THR A 44 14.32 -8.93 20.97
N GLY A 45 14.38 -10.21 20.59
CA GLY A 45 13.47 -11.28 21.02
C GLY A 45 12.23 -11.46 20.13
N PHE A 46 12.04 -10.61 19.12
CA PHE A 46 10.93 -10.68 18.15
C PHE A 46 11.36 -10.08 16.81
N GLU A 47 10.94 -10.67 15.69
CA GLU A 47 11.18 -10.06 14.38
C GLU A 47 10.30 -8.82 14.20
N TRP A 48 10.86 -7.81 13.55
CA TRP A 48 10.16 -6.59 13.19
C TRP A 48 10.66 -6.07 11.85
N VAL A 49 9.77 -5.42 11.11
CA VAL A 49 10.05 -4.82 9.81
C VAL A 49 9.84 -3.33 9.88
N ILE A 50 10.84 -2.56 9.51
CA ILE A 50 10.78 -1.11 9.44
C ILE A 50 10.63 -0.65 8.00
N PHE A 51 9.78 0.35 7.78
CA PHE A 51 9.57 1.02 6.51
C PHE A 51 10.14 2.42 6.59
N ALA A 52 11.07 2.72 5.70
CA ALA A 52 11.74 4.01 5.70
C ALA A 52 12.03 4.50 4.28
N VAL A 53 12.12 5.82 4.10
CA VAL A 53 12.42 6.47 2.83
C VAL A 53 13.82 7.07 2.92
N PRO A 54 14.75 6.78 2.01
CA PRO A 54 16.08 7.37 2.05
C PRO A 54 15.97 8.90 1.93
N LEU A 55 16.70 9.58 2.81
CA LEU A 55 16.69 11.04 2.89
C LEU A 55 17.40 11.62 1.67
N ASP A 56 16.81 12.69 1.12
CA ASP A 56 17.51 13.54 0.18
C ASP A 56 18.41 14.56 0.92
N ILE A 57 19.41 15.09 0.22
CA ILE A 57 20.40 16.02 0.80
C ILE A 57 19.78 17.34 1.30
N GLU A 58 18.53 17.63 0.91
CA GLU A 58 17.79 18.83 1.29
C GLU A 58 16.81 18.61 2.46
N GLU A 59 16.71 17.39 3.01
CA GLU A 59 15.79 17.08 4.12
C GLU A 59 16.47 17.33 5.48
N ASP A 60 15.87 18.22 6.30
CA ASP A 60 16.38 18.55 7.64
C ASP A 60 16.10 17.40 8.62
N PRO A 61 17.11 16.74 9.20
CA PRO A 61 16.95 15.58 10.09
C PRO A 61 16.42 15.94 11.48
N GLU A 62 16.18 17.22 11.78
CA GLU A 62 15.81 17.69 13.12
C GLU A 62 14.32 17.53 13.45
N ASP A 63 13.45 17.35 12.44
CA ASP A 63 11.99 17.18 12.61
C ASP A 63 11.51 15.75 12.29
N ILE A 64 12.41 14.86 11.86
CA ILE A 64 12.10 13.54 11.32
C ILE A 64 12.88 12.44 12.04
N THR A 65 12.28 11.26 12.21
CA THR A 65 12.98 10.13 12.81
C THR A 65 13.91 9.50 11.78
N VAL A 66 15.20 9.81 11.87
CA VAL A 66 16.23 9.23 10.99
C VAL A 66 16.65 7.86 11.49
N VAL A 67 16.56 6.86 10.63
CA VAL A 67 17.02 5.49 10.84
C VAL A 67 18.00 5.09 9.76
N GLN A 68 18.91 4.19 10.10
CA GLN A 68 19.88 3.67 9.15
C GLN A 68 19.37 2.34 8.62
N ILE A 69 19.18 2.26 7.30
CA ILE A 69 18.73 1.07 6.61
C ILE A 69 19.86 0.55 5.72
N GLY A 70 20.02 -0.76 5.68
CA GLY A 70 21.10 -1.43 4.98
C GLY A 70 22.29 -1.72 5.89
N GLY A 71 23.43 -1.93 5.25
CA GLY A 71 24.64 -2.40 5.90
C GLY A 71 24.83 -3.90 5.76
N LYS A 72 25.90 -4.39 6.39
CA LYS A 72 26.34 -5.77 6.21
C LYS A 72 25.38 -6.73 6.91
N GLY A 73 24.70 -7.58 6.14
CA GLY A 73 23.73 -8.53 6.65
C GLY A 73 22.31 -7.97 6.78
N ALA A 74 22.05 -6.77 6.25
CA ALA A 74 20.71 -6.22 6.18
C ALA A 74 19.78 -7.07 5.30
N ARG A 75 18.58 -7.36 5.80
CA ARG A 75 17.57 -8.16 5.10
C ARG A 75 16.49 -7.24 4.52
N LEU A 76 16.81 -6.63 3.38
CA LEU A 76 15.87 -5.78 2.65
C LEU A 76 14.82 -6.61 1.91
N LEU A 77 13.57 -6.18 1.99
CA LEU A 77 12.40 -6.80 1.35
C LEU A 77 11.94 -5.98 0.14
N GLY A 78 11.26 -6.64 -0.80
CA GLY A 78 10.71 -6.01 -2.02
C GLY A 78 11.78 -5.60 -3.04
N ASN A 79 11.40 -4.74 -3.99
CA ASN A 79 12.27 -4.25 -5.06
C ASN A 79 12.99 -2.94 -4.70
N LYS A 80 12.92 -2.48 -3.42
CA LYS A 80 13.63 -1.30 -2.92
C LYS A 80 13.30 -0.03 -3.71
N GLY A 81 12.08 0.06 -4.26
CA GLY A 81 11.67 1.15 -5.15
C GLY A 81 12.51 1.27 -6.44
N GLY A 82 13.17 0.19 -6.86
CA GLY A 82 14.07 0.18 -8.02
C GLY A 82 15.50 0.66 -7.74
N MET A 83 15.89 0.83 -6.47
CA MET A 83 17.25 1.19 -6.08
C MET A 83 18.17 -0.03 -6.04
N ASP A 84 19.33 0.07 -6.69
CA ASP A 84 20.44 -0.88 -6.53
C ASP A 84 21.16 -0.57 -5.21
N ILE A 85 20.80 -1.29 -4.15
CA ILE A 85 21.47 -1.25 -2.85
C ILE A 85 22.48 -2.40 -2.79
N GLU A 86 23.77 -2.08 -2.71
CA GLU A 86 24.83 -3.09 -2.55
C GLU A 86 24.89 -3.62 -1.10
N ASP A 87 25.37 -4.86 -0.94
CA ASP A 87 25.57 -5.45 0.39
C ASP A 87 26.64 -4.66 1.15
N GLY A 88 26.24 -4.06 2.29
CA GLY A 88 27.13 -3.24 3.11
C GLY A 88 26.92 -1.73 2.99
N ASP A 89 26.13 -1.24 2.03
CA ASP A 89 25.78 0.18 1.97
C ASP A 89 24.71 0.53 3.01
N VAL A 90 24.95 1.62 3.72
CA VAL A 90 24.06 2.15 4.76
C VAL A 90 23.48 3.46 4.27
N TYR A 91 22.16 3.59 4.34
CA TYR A 91 21.42 4.78 3.93
C TYR A 91 20.71 5.38 5.13
N ASP A 92 20.88 6.69 5.32
CA ASP A 92 20.07 7.45 6.26
C ASP A 92 18.68 7.65 5.66
N CYS A 93 17.66 7.16 6.37
CA CYS A 93 16.28 7.12 5.91
C CYS A 93 15.35 7.75 6.94
N GLU A 94 14.30 8.44 6.50
CA GLU A 94 13.15 8.81 7.31
C GLU A 94 12.35 7.56 7.64
N CYS A 95 12.23 7.24 8.93
CA CYS A 95 11.32 6.20 9.41
C CYS A 95 9.88 6.65 9.20
N LEU A 96 9.11 5.84 8.48
CA LEU A 96 7.67 6.04 8.32
C LEU A 96 6.92 5.34 9.46
N TRP A 97 7.16 4.04 9.62
CA TRP A 97 6.53 3.17 10.61
C TRP A 97 7.21 1.80 10.61
N ALA A 98 6.94 0.99 11.62
CA ALA A 98 7.40 -0.39 11.72
C ALA A 98 6.25 -1.33 12.09
N ILE A 99 6.40 -2.61 11.74
CA ILE A 99 5.53 -3.70 12.19
C ILE A 99 6.38 -4.67 12.98
N GLN A 100 6.03 -4.87 14.24
CA GLN A 100 6.67 -5.86 15.10
C GLN A 100 5.71 -7.02 15.40
N LEU A 101 6.28 -8.19 15.59
CA LEU A 101 5.54 -9.34 16.10
C LEU A 101 5.34 -9.26 17.62
N SER A 102 4.25 -9.83 18.08
CA SER A 102 3.86 -9.86 19.49
C SER A 102 3.36 -11.24 19.92
N ASP A 103 3.54 -11.55 21.21
CA ASP A 103 3.02 -12.75 21.88
C ASP A 103 1.67 -12.49 22.58
N LEU A 104 1.07 -11.30 22.36
CA LEU A 104 -0.15 -10.87 23.04
C LEU A 104 -1.41 -11.47 22.40
N ASP A 105 -1.84 -12.68 22.77
CA ASP A 105 -3.09 -13.25 22.24
C ASP A 105 -4.33 -12.32 22.44
N PRO A 106 -5.12 -12.02 21.38
CA PRO A 106 -5.05 -12.55 20.00
C PRO A 106 -4.17 -11.75 19.02
N VAL A 107 -3.53 -10.66 19.46
CA VAL A 107 -2.68 -9.76 18.66
C VAL A 107 -1.35 -10.43 18.29
N ARG A 108 -1.09 -10.52 16.99
CA ARG A 108 0.19 -11.01 16.44
C ARG A 108 1.05 -9.89 15.88
N PHE A 109 0.45 -8.85 15.31
CA PHE A 109 1.13 -7.74 14.67
C PHE A 109 0.79 -6.42 15.36
N ILE A 110 1.83 -5.64 15.63
CA ILE A 110 1.71 -4.31 16.20
C ILE A 110 2.39 -3.33 15.26
N LYS A 111 1.67 -2.30 14.85
CA LYS A 111 2.24 -1.20 14.07
C LYS A 111 2.68 -0.11 15.03
N VAL A 112 3.91 0.33 14.80
CA VAL A 112 4.58 1.37 15.54
C VAL A 112 4.83 2.54 14.60
N ASP A 113 4.51 3.76 15.00
CA ASP A 113 4.76 4.95 14.19
C ASP A 113 6.23 5.38 14.24
N GLN A 114 6.58 6.45 13.53
CA GLN A 114 7.93 7.02 13.54
C GLN A 114 8.44 7.45 14.93
N SER A 115 7.54 7.71 15.88
CA SER A 115 7.86 8.11 17.25
C SER A 115 8.18 6.90 18.14
N GLY A 116 7.93 5.68 17.65
CA GLY A 116 8.01 4.47 18.48
C GLY A 116 6.73 4.18 19.27
N GLU A 117 5.61 4.85 18.98
CA GLU A 117 4.33 4.60 19.66
C GLU A 117 3.50 3.56 18.90
N GLU A 118 2.90 2.64 19.65
CA GLU A 118 2.03 1.61 19.11
C GLU A 118 0.70 2.25 18.68
N VAL A 119 0.40 2.23 17.38
CA VAL A 119 -0.79 2.89 16.81
C VAL A 119 -1.88 1.91 16.39
N ALA A 120 -1.54 0.64 16.19
CA ALA A 120 -2.51 -0.40 15.83
C ALA A 120 -2.04 -1.81 16.25
N TRP A 121 -3.01 -2.68 16.54
CA TRP A 121 -2.82 -4.07 16.97
C TRP A 121 -3.80 -4.96 16.20
N THR A 122 -3.32 -6.04 15.59
CA THR A 122 -4.15 -7.01 14.84
C THR A 122 -3.57 -8.43 14.94
N ASP A 123 -4.39 -9.44 14.66
CA ASP A 123 -3.96 -10.81 14.42
C ASP A 123 -3.53 -11.08 12.97
N THR A 124 -3.93 -10.23 12.01
CA THR A 124 -3.73 -10.44 10.57
C THR A 124 -3.01 -9.26 9.92
N LEU A 125 -1.87 -9.54 9.27
CA LEU A 125 -1.03 -8.52 8.66
C LEU A 125 -1.76 -7.67 7.61
N ALA A 126 -2.67 -8.26 6.82
CA ALA A 126 -3.43 -7.52 5.80
C ALA A 126 -4.29 -6.39 6.39
N GLU A 127 -4.72 -6.48 7.65
CA GLU A 127 -5.59 -5.45 8.25
C GLU A 127 -4.84 -4.18 8.66
N ILE A 128 -3.52 -4.27 8.89
CA ILE A 128 -2.70 -3.16 9.39
C ILE A 128 -1.90 -2.45 8.28
N LEU A 129 -1.79 -3.10 7.12
CA LEU A 129 -1.09 -2.55 5.96
C LEU A 129 -1.95 -1.50 5.25
N PRO A 130 -1.34 -0.37 4.81
CA PRO A 130 -2.06 0.71 4.12
C PRO A 130 -2.59 0.29 2.74
N PHE A 131 -1.93 -0.68 2.10
CA PHE A 131 -2.33 -1.27 0.83
C PHE A 131 -2.27 -2.78 0.99
N VAL A 132 -3.44 -3.42 0.97
CA VAL A 132 -3.47 -4.85 0.67
C VAL A 132 -3.38 -4.92 -0.84
N VAL A 133 -2.20 -5.22 -1.38
CA VAL A 133 -2.12 -5.70 -2.76
C VAL A 133 -2.70 -7.11 -2.70
N GLN A 134 -4.04 -7.19 -2.70
CA GLN A 134 -4.68 -8.41 -3.10
C GLN A 134 -4.26 -8.56 -4.56
N ASP A 135 -3.59 -9.66 -4.89
CA ASP A 135 -3.57 -10.17 -6.25
C ASP A 135 -5.04 -10.50 -6.59
N GLU A 136 -5.84 -9.45 -6.78
CA GLU A 136 -7.12 -9.49 -7.46
C GLU A 136 -6.74 -9.82 -8.89
N GLY A 137 -6.53 -11.12 -9.11
CA GLY A 137 -6.28 -11.67 -10.41
C GLY A 137 -7.26 -11.02 -11.36
N LEU A 138 -6.71 -10.34 -12.38
CA LEU A 138 -7.40 -9.65 -13.46
C LEU A 138 -8.87 -10.07 -13.49
N LEU A 139 -9.75 -9.29 -12.88
CA LEU A 139 -11.15 -9.38 -13.24
C LEU A 139 -11.14 -9.11 -14.75
N PRO A 140 -11.55 -10.07 -15.61
CA PRO A 140 -11.58 -9.82 -17.02
C PRO A 140 -12.44 -8.57 -17.22
N ASP A 141 -11.88 -7.61 -17.94
CA ASP A 141 -12.60 -6.46 -18.47
C ASP A 141 -13.83 -7.04 -19.18
N ASP A 142 -14.99 -6.91 -18.54
CA ASP A 142 -16.27 -7.33 -19.11
C ASP A 142 -16.57 -6.27 -20.17
N ASP A 143 -15.96 -6.48 -21.35
CA ASP A 143 -16.26 -5.84 -22.62
C ASP A 143 -17.69 -6.25 -22.97
N ASP A 144 -18.66 -5.57 -22.35
CA ASP A 144 -20.08 -5.68 -22.68
C ASP A 144 -20.29 -4.92 -24.01
N ASP A 145 -19.98 -5.64 -25.08
CA ASP A 145 -20.29 -5.36 -26.48
C ASP A 145 -21.82 -5.40 -26.65
N ASP A 146 -22.49 -4.31 -26.33
CA ASP A 146 -23.93 -4.14 -26.57
C ASP A 146 -24.19 -3.76 -28.04
N GLU A 147 -24.05 -4.75 -28.93
CA GLU A 147 -24.61 -4.74 -30.29
C GLU A 147 -26.16 -4.71 -30.22
N GLN A 148 -26.76 -3.51 -30.23
CA GLN A 148 -28.20 -3.37 -30.50
C GLN A 148 -28.44 -2.97 -31.96
N ASP A 149 -28.58 -4.02 -32.76
CA ASP A 149 -29.24 -4.09 -34.07
C ASP A 149 -30.76 -3.95 -33.89
N ASP A 150 -31.33 -2.80 -34.25
CA ASP A 150 -32.78 -2.65 -34.42
C ASP A 150 -33.06 -2.26 -35.89
N ALA A 151 -33.32 -3.29 -36.69
CA ALA A 151 -33.84 -3.17 -38.04
C ALA A 151 -35.38 -3.30 -38.08
N ASP A 152 -35.99 -2.34 -38.81
CA ASP A 152 -37.26 -2.42 -39.56
C ASP A 152 -38.58 -2.53 -38.73
N ASP A 153 -39.73 -1.95 -39.07
CA ASP A 153 -40.24 -1.26 -40.26
C ASP A 153 -41.62 -0.62 -39.94
N ASP A 154 -41.97 0.38 -40.75
CA ASP A 154 -43.29 0.71 -41.29
C ASP A 154 -44.40 1.52 -40.55
N THR A 155 -44.70 2.63 -41.25
CA THR A 155 -45.97 3.28 -41.63
C THR A 155 -46.85 4.13 -40.69
N GLY A 156 -46.93 5.42 -41.07
CA GLY A 156 -48.15 6.25 -40.97
C GLY A 156 -47.89 7.74 -41.24
N PRO A 157 -48.48 8.37 -42.29
CA PRO A 157 -48.06 9.68 -42.80
C PRO A 157 -48.87 10.88 -42.27
N ASP A 158 -48.28 12.07 -42.47
CA ASP A 158 -48.92 13.40 -42.66
C ASP A 158 -49.62 14.04 -41.45
N ASP A 159 -49.10 15.18 -40.96
CA ASP A 159 -49.73 16.50 -41.19
C ASP A 159 -48.86 17.60 -40.53
N GLY A 160 -48.84 18.78 -41.14
CA GLY A 160 -47.85 19.82 -40.90
C GLY A 160 -47.85 20.47 -39.51
N THR A 161 -46.76 21.19 -39.20
CA THR A 161 -46.78 22.66 -39.01
C THR A 161 -45.48 23.18 -38.36
N GLU A 162 -44.67 23.86 -39.17
CA GLU A 162 -43.98 25.14 -38.91
C GLU A 162 -43.15 25.34 -37.62
N GLY A 163 -41.83 25.50 -37.81
CA GLY A 163 -41.18 26.76 -37.46
C GLY A 163 -40.30 26.84 -36.19
N ALA A 164 -39.00 26.63 -36.38
CA ALA A 164 -37.87 27.45 -35.89
C ALA A 164 -37.75 27.86 -34.39
N GLY A 165 -36.69 27.38 -33.74
CA GLY A 165 -36.04 28.08 -32.61
C GLY A 165 -35.05 27.23 -31.79
N PRO A 166 -33.77 27.62 -31.65
CA PRO A 166 -32.71 26.82 -31.03
C PRO A 166 -32.68 26.93 -29.49
N PHE A 167 -31.96 25.97 -28.88
CA PHE A 167 -31.61 25.85 -27.45
C PHE A 167 -31.39 27.20 -26.74
N ASP A 168 -32.15 27.44 -25.67
CA ASP A 168 -31.96 28.59 -24.78
C ASP A 168 -31.31 28.12 -23.46
N PRO A 169 -30.00 28.41 -23.25
CA PRO A 169 -29.25 27.93 -22.08
C PRO A 169 -29.60 28.63 -20.76
N TYR A 170 -30.58 29.56 -20.75
CA TYR A 170 -30.94 30.37 -19.59
C TYR A 170 -32.27 29.98 -18.92
N ARG A 171 -32.73 28.73 -19.05
CA ARG A 171 -33.92 28.27 -18.31
C ARG A 171 -33.53 27.82 -16.88
N PRO A 172 -33.81 28.60 -15.81
CA PRO A 172 -33.54 28.15 -14.46
C PRO A 172 -34.49 27.00 -14.09
N ARG A 173 -33.92 25.85 -13.70
CA ARG A 173 -34.67 24.72 -13.12
C ARG A 173 -35.22 25.16 -11.76
N THR A 174 -36.53 25.34 -11.67
CA THR A 174 -37.23 25.50 -10.38
C THR A 174 -37.26 24.17 -9.65
N LEU A 175 -36.65 24.13 -8.47
CA LEU A 175 -36.69 23.01 -7.53
C LEU A 175 -38.06 22.99 -6.83
N HIS A 176 -38.77 21.86 -6.89
CA HIS A 176 -39.83 21.54 -5.94
C HIS A 176 -39.59 20.14 -5.38
#